data_AF-A0A2V7ZKP5-F1
#
_entry.id   AF-A0A2V7ZKP5-F1
#
_cell.length_a   1.000
_cell.length_b   1.000
_cell.length_c   1.000
_cell.angle_alpha   90.00
_cell.angle_beta   90.00
_cell.angle_gamma   90.00
#
_symmetry.space_group_name_H-M   'P 1'
#
loop_
_entity.id
_entity.type
_entity.pdbx_description
1 polymer ?
#
loop_
_entity_poly.entity_id
_entity_poly.type
_entity_poly.pdbx_seq_one_letter_code
_entity_poly.pdbx_strand_id
1 'polypeptide(L)'
;FKYDGFDMALDMVRQIFETGGKGHSCGIYSFDDDHIHRLALVAPVSRIMVRQVQSASNAGTFTNGMPMTSSMGCGIWGGNITNENISLKHYMNVTWVSRPLPEDRPSEQELFGEFYDSEIF
;
A
#
# COMPACT_ATOMS: atom_id res chain seq x y z
N PHE A 1 13.95 -21.52 -3.92
CA PHE A 1 12.78 -22.38 -3.72
C PHE A 1 12.20 -22.78 -5.07
N LYS A 2 11.75 -24.02 -5.23
CA LYS A 2 10.97 -24.47 -6.41
C LYS A 2 9.53 -24.69 -5.94
N TYR A 3 8.57 -24.47 -6.82
CA TYR A 3 7.15 -24.66 -6.56
C TYR A 3 6.47 -25.30 -7.78
N ASP A 4 5.28 -25.86 -7.58
CA ASP A 4 4.39 -26.33 -8.64
C ASP A 4 3.03 -25.61 -8.49
N GLY A 5 2.60 -24.92 -9.54
CA GLY A 5 1.44 -24.03 -9.51
C GLY A 5 1.66 -22.73 -8.70
N PHE A 6 0.92 -21.68 -9.05
CA PHE A 6 1.13 -20.36 -8.43
C PHE A 6 0.61 -20.28 -6.99
N ASP A 7 -0.42 -21.05 -6.63
CA ASP A 7 -0.92 -21.09 -5.25
C ASP A 7 0.12 -21.56 -4.25
N MET A 8 0.90 -22.60 -4.61
CA MET A 8 2.04 -23.04 -3.80
C MET A 8 3.06 -21.92 -3.63
N ALA A 9 3.35 -21.16 -4.68
CA ALA A 9 4.26 -20.01 -4.59
C ALA A 9 3.74 -18.94 -3.63
N LEU A 10 2.44 -18.63 -3.65
CA LEU A 10 1.82 -17.67 -2.74
C LEU A 10 1.87 -18.14 -1.27
N ASP A 11 1.65 -19.42 -1.02
CA ASP A 11 1.78 -19.99 0.34
C ASP A 11 3.21 -19.91 0.86
N MET A 12 4.20 -20.17 0.00
CA MET A 12 5.60 -19.99 0.36
C MET A 12 5.93 -18.52 0.67
N VAL A 13 5.39 -17.58 -0.11
CA VAL A 13 5.55 -16.13 0.14
C VAL A 13 4.95 -15.75 1.51
N ARG A 14 3.75 -16.24 1.85
CA ARG A 14 3.15 -16.02 3.17
C ARG A 14 4.08 -16.50 4.29
N GLN A 15 4.61 -17.71 4.18
CA GLN A 15 5.52 -18.28 5.19
C GLN A 15 6.82 -17.47 5.34
N ILE A 16 7.37 -16.96 4.23
CA ILE A 16 8.55 -16.08 4.27
C ILE A 16 8.23 -14.83 5.10
N PHE A 17 7.07 -14.22 4.88
CA PHE A 17 6.67 -13.03 5.61
C PHE A 17 6.34 -13.29 7.08
N GLU A 18 5.89 -14.49 7.45
CA GLU A 18 5.79 -14.87 8.86
C GLU A 18 7.15 -14.94 9.57
N THR A 19 8.24 -15.14 8.82
CA THR A 19 9.59 -15.09 9.37
C THR A 19 10.13 -13.65 9.43
N GLY A 20 9.86 -12.83 8.41
CA GLY A 20 10.29 -11.42 8.41
C GLY A 20 10.09 -10.72 7.07
N GLY A 21 10.25 -9.40 7.08
CA GLY A 21 10.14 -8.55 5.87
C GLY A 21 8.74 -7.98 5.61
N LYS A 22 7.76 -8.24 6.49
CA LYS A 22 6.44 -7.57 6.40
C LYS A 22 6.64 -6.06 6.38
N GLY A 23 5.93 -5.40 5.47
CA GLY A 23 5.99 -3.98 5.25
C GLY A 23 7.06 -3.52 4.27
N HIS A 24 8.14 -4.27 4.04
CA HIS A 24 9.24 -3.75 3.22
C HIS A 24 8.93 -3.78 1.72
N SER A 25 9.20 -4.90 1.05
CA SER A 25 8.95 -5.05 -0.39
C SER A 25 9.03 -6.51 -0.83
N CYS A 26 8.46 -6.80 -2.00
CA CYS A 26 8.77 -8.00 -2.76
C CYS A 26 8.72 -7.73 -4.26
N GLY A 27 9.02 -8.77 -5.04
CA GLY A 27 9.13 -8.69 -6.48
C GLY A 27 8.47 -9.85 -7.17
N ILE A 28 7.94 -9.58 -8.35
CA ILE A 28 7.47 -10.62 -9.27
C ILE A 28 7.97 -10.32 -10.67
N TYR A 29 8.54 -11.33 -11.31
CA TYR A 29 8.81 -11.29 -12.75
C TYR A 29 7.74 -12.14 -13.45
N SER A 30 6.66 -11.48 -13.86
CA SER A 30 5.52 -12.11 -14.55
C SER A 30 5.00 -11.15 -15.61
N PHE A 31 4.48 -11.68 -16.72
CA PHE A 31 3.67 -10.93 -17.70
C PHE A 31 2.17 -11.24 -17.56
N ASP A 32 1.82 -12.12 -16.63
CA ASP A 32 0.44 -12.49 -16.29
C ASP A 32 -0.07 -11.58 -15.17
N ASP A 33 -1.11 -10.80 -15.47
CA ASP A 33 -1.73 -9.85 -14.55
C ASP A 33 -2.54 -10.54 -13.44
N ASP A 34 -3.07 -11.76 -13.65
CA ASP A 34 -3.71 -12.54 -12.59
C ASP A 34 -2.69 -12.88 -11.50
N HIS A 35 -1.51 -13.36 -11.91
CA HIS A 35 -0.43 -13.66 -10.96
C HIS A 35 0.06 -12.42 -10.22
N ILE A 36 0.19 -11.29 -10.91
CA ILE A 36 0.58 -10.02 -10.29
C ILE A 36 -0.47 -9.58 -9.26
N HIS A 37 -1.75 -9.63 -9.63
CA HIS A 37 -2.86 -9.24 -8.76
C HIS A 37 -2.95 -10.14 -7.53
N ARG A 38 -2.89 -11.47 -7.71
CA ARG A 38 -2.95 -12.44 -6.61
C ARG A 38 -1.79 -12.30 -5.64
N LEU A 39 -0.57 -12.00 -6.11
CA LEU A 39 0.54 -11.68 -5.21
C LEU A 39 0.25 -10.39 -4.42
N ALA A 40 -0.27 -9.36 -5.09
CA ALA A 40 -0.56 -8.08 -4.46
C ALA A 40 -1.62 -8.17 -3.35
N LEU A 41 -2.60 -9.07 -3.49
CA LEU A 41 -3.62 -9.31 -2.46
C LEU A 41 -3.08 -9.98 -1.20
N VAL A 42 -1.96 -10.70 -1.28
CA VAL A 42 -1.49 -11.58 -0.18
C VAL A 42 -0.20 -11.11 0.46
N ALA A 43 0.63 -10.33 -0.25
CA ALA A 43 1.91 -9.87 0.26
C ALA A 43 1.72 -8.62 1.14
N PRO A 44 1.96 -8.69 2.47
CA PRO A 44 1.79 -7.55 3.37
C PRO A 44 3.00 -6.63 3.28
N VAL A 45 3.21 -5.97 2.15
CA VAL A 45 4.37 -5.11 1.87
C VAL A 45 3.94 -3.76 1.31
N SER A 46 4.80 -2.77 1.44
CA SER A 46 4.51 -1.43 0.91
C SER A 46 4.71 -1.30 -0.59
N ARG A 47 5.57 -2.17 -1.18
CA ARG A 47 6.06 -2.05 -2.55
C ARG A 47 6.17 -3.41 -3.20
N ILE A 48 5.62 -3.56 -4.41
CA ILE A 48 5.73 -4.77 -5.22
C ILE A 48 6.31 -4.39 -6.58
N MET A 49 7.51 -4.89 -6.87
CA MET A 49 8.22 -4.56 -8.09
C MET A 49 7.92 -5.61 -9.17
N VAL A 50 7.12 -5.21 -10.15
CA VAL A 50 6.74 -6.06 -11.30
C VAL A 50 7.76 -5.89 -12.42
N ARG A 51 8.51 -6.96 -12.71
CA ARG A 51 9.54 -7.00 -13.77
C ARG A 51 10.59 -5.89 -13.67
N GLN A 52 10.94 -5.49 -12.44
CA GLN A 52 11.96 -4.48 -12.17
C GLN A 52 13.03 -5.01 -11.22
N VAL A 53 14.23 -4.43 -11.28
CA VAL A 53 15.34 -4.75 -10.38
C VAL A 53 15.00 -4.32 -8.95
N GLN A 54 14.96 -5.26 -8.01
CA GLN A 54 14.36 -5.02 -6.69
C GLN A 54 15.03 -3.89 -5.90
N SER A 55 16.35 -3.96 -5.70
CA SER A 55 17.07 -3.04 -4.81
C SER A 55 16.91 -1.58 -5.24
N ALA A 56 17.33 -1.24 -6.46
CA ALA A 56 17.25 0.13 -6.97
C ALA A 56 15.80 0.59 -7.17
N SER A 57 14.90 -0.29 -7.64
CA SER A 57 13.52 0.12 -7.94
C SER A 57 12.71 0.39 -6.68
N ASN A 58 12.92 -0.37 -5.59
CA ASN A 58 12.27 -0.10 -4.30
C ASN A 58 12.60 1.31 -3.77
N ALA A 59 13.83 1.76 -3.97
CA ALA A 59 14.28 3.11 -3.63
C ALA A 59 13.71 4.20 -4.53
N GLY A 60 12.98 3.85 -5.60
CA GLY A 60 12.48 4.78 -6.61
C GLY A 60 13.44 4.93 -7.79
N THR A 61 12.91 4.88 -9.01
CA THR A 61 13.66 5.06 -10.26
C THR A 61 12.91 5.99 -11.21
N PHE A 62 13.60 6.48 -12.24
CA PHE A 62 12.97 7.28 -13.31
C PHE A 62 11.87 6.52 -14.08
N THR A 63 11.78 5.20 -13.93
CA THR A 63 10.88 4.34 -14.70
C THR A 63 9.72 3.76 -13.88
N ASN A 64 9.62 4.06 -12.58
CA ASN A 64 8.56 3.51 -11.73
C ASN A 64 7.74 4.55 -10.96
N GLY A 65 8.10 5.84 -11.04
CA GLY A 65 7.30 6.93 -10.51
C GLY A 65 7.23 7.02 -8.99
N MET A 66 7.96 6.16 -8.26
CA MET A 66 8.04 6.27 -6.80
C MET A 66 9.04 7.35 -6.39
N PRO A 67 8.81 8.07 -5.28
CA PRO A 67 9.79 9.01 -4.75
C PRO A 67 11.14 8.33 -4.50
N MET A 68 12.22 8.96 -4.96
CA MET A 68 13.58 8.47 -4.76
C MET A 68 14.02 8.65 -3.30
N THR A 69 14.52 7.60 -2.65
CA THR A 69 14.94 7.64 -1.24
C THR A 69 15.79 6.43 -0.83
N SER A 70 16.61 6.59 0.21
CA SER A 70 17.24 5.47 0.92
C SER A 70 16.50 5.09 2.21
N SER A 71 15.42 5.79 2.55
CA SER A 71 14.59 5.56 3.74
C SER A 71 13.20 5.12 3.31
N MET A 72 12.91 3.83 3.44
CA MET A 72 11.66 3.20 2.99
C MET A 72 10.82 2.77 4.19
N GLY A 73 9.66 3.40 4.38
CA GLY A 73 8.74 3.04 5.45
C GLY A 73 8.15 1.64 5.25
N CYS A 74 8.02 0.87 6.32
CA CYS A 74 7.43 -0.47 6.32
C CYS A 74 5.96 -0.48 6.81
N GLY A 75 5.37 0.69 7.04
CA GLY A 75 4.00 0.81 7.56
C GLY A 75 3.81 0.15 8.92
N ILE A 76 2.55 -0.02 9.32
CA ILE A 76 2.18 -0.63 10.60
C ILE A 76 2.71 -2.06 10.74
N TRP A 77 2.90 -2.78 9.63
CA TRP A 77 3.44 -4.13 9.63
C TRP A 77 4.89 -4.19 10.13
N GLY A 78 5.68 -3.14 9.88
CA GLY A 78 7.05 -2.98 10.36
C GLY A 78 7.19 -2.00 11.52
N GLY A 79 6.09 -1.61 12.18
CA GLY A 79 6.11 -0.66 13.28
C GLY A 79 6.48 0.78 12.88
N ASN A 80 6.23 1.17 11.63
CA ASN A 80 6.49 2.52 11.13
C ASN A 80 5.18 3.31 10.98
N ILE A 81 5.28 4.64 11.15
CA ILE A 81 4.14 5.56 11.01
C ILE A 81 3.64 5.69 9.55
N THR A 82 4.47 5.34 8.57
CA THR A 82 4.14 5.37 7.15
C THR A 82 4.76 4.18 6.41
N ASN A 83 4.13 3.78 5.31
CA ASN A 83 4.60 2.76 4.37
C ASN A 83 5.25 3.38 3.11
N GLU A 84 5.37 4.70 3.05
CA GLU A 84 5.85 5.41 1.88
C GLU A 84 7.38 5.40 1.71
N ASN A 85 7.83 5.73 0.50
CA ASN A 85 9.18 6.20 0.28
C ASN A 85 9.31 7.60 0.88
N ILE A 86 10.17 7.75 1.88
CA ILE A 86 10.34 9.01 2.59
C ILE A 86 10.94 10.05 1.63
N SER A 87 10.14 11.06 1.35
CA SER A 87 10.43 12.19 0.47
C SER A 87 10.20 13.52 1.18
N LEU A 88 10.46 14.63 0.48
CA LEU A 88 10.39 16.00 1.03
C LEU A 88 9.14 16.27 1.88
N LYS A 89 7.97 15.78 1.46
CA LYS A 89 6.70 15.99 2.20
C LYS A 89 6.74 15.53 3.67
N HIS A 90 7.57 14.54 3.99
CA HIS A 90 7.67 13.97 5.34
C HIS A 90 8.55 14.81 6.27
N TYR A 91 9.32 15.73 5.72
CA TYR A 91 10.16 16.67 6.48
C TYR A 91 9.50 18.04 6.65
N MET A 92 8.25 18.18 6.19
CA MET A 92 7.53 19.45 6.19
C MET A 92 6.28 19.32 7.05
N ASN A 93 6.08 20.30 7.94
CA ASN A 93 4.79 20.49 8.59
C ASN A 93 3.91 21.37 7.69
N VAL A 94 2.60 21.07 7.66
CA VAL A 94 1.61 21.90 6.97
C VAL A 94 0.77 22.64 8.00
N THR A 95 0.73 23.97 7.88
CA THR A 95 -0.21 24.80 8.66
C THR A 95 -1.44 25.08 7.80
N TRP A 96 -2.61 24.67 8.27
CA TRP A 96 -3.88 24.98 7.63
C TRP A 96 -4.45 26.28 8.21
N VAL A 97 -4.69 27.27 7.35
CA VAL A 97 -5.39 28.51 7.71
C VAL A 97 -6.80 28.43 7.13
N SER A 98 -7.75 28.04 7.96
CA SER A 98 -9.15 27.89 7.56
C SER A 98 -9.95 29.15 7.89
N ARG A 99 -10.83 29.55 6.97
CA ARG A 99 -11.85 30.59 7.17
C ARG A 99 -13.23 29.94 7.03
N PRO A 100 -14.24 30.38 7.78
CA PRO A 100 -15.60 29.86 7.63
C PRO A 100 -16.07 29.97 6.17
N LEU A 101 -16.67 28.89 5.67
CA LEU A 101 -17.46 28.86 4.44
C LEU A 101 -18.94 28.77 4.82
N PRO A 102 -19.87 29.14 3.93
CA PRO A 102 -21.28 28.78 4.10
C PRO A 102 -21.40 27.28 4.38
N GLU A 103 -22.32 26.90 5.27
CA GLU A 103 -22.58 25.50 5.56
C GLU A 103 -23.14 24.81 4.32
N ASP A 104 -22.43 23.78 3.86
CA ASP A 104 -22.83 22.89 2.76
C ASP A 104 -22.91 21.45 3.30
N ARG A 105 -23.85 21.25 4.23
CA ARG A 105 -24.08 19.97 4.88
C ARG A 105 -25.11 19.18 4.07
N PRO A 106 -24.79 17.98 3.54
CA PRO A 106 -25.79 17.11 2.94
C PRO A 106 -26.88 16.74 3.97
N SER A 107 -28.10 16.50 3.51
CA SER A 107 -29.18 16.05 4.38
C SER A 107 -28.85 14.70 5.03
N GLU A 108 -29.46 14.41 6.17
CA GLU A 108 -29.26 13.12 6.84
C GLU A 108 -29.71 11.96 5.95
N GLN A 109 -30.77 12.15 5.17
CA GLN A 109 -31.22 11.19 4.16
C GLN A 109 -30.15 10.93 3.08
N GLU A 110 -29.40 11.94 2.64
CA GLU A 110 -28.30 11.76 1.68
C GLU A 110 -27.07 11.10 2.33
N LEU A 111 -26.79 11.42 3.59
CA LEU A 111 -25.66 10.84 4.33
C LEU A 111 -25.88 9.36 4.66
N PHE A 112 -27.09 9.00 5.07
CA PHE A 112 -27.40 7.67 5.61
C PHE A 112 -28.20 6.80 4.64
N GLY A 113 -28.77 7.36 3.56
CA GLY A 113 -29.48 6.59 2.54
C GLY A 113 -30.58 5.71 3.14
N GLU A 114 -30.53 4.41 2.84
CA GLU A 114 -31.49 3.42 3.34
C GLU A 114 -31.43 3.17 4.86
N PHE A 115 -30.38 3.66 5.54
CA PHE A 115 -30.24 3.53 6.99
C PHE A 115 -30.89 4.68 7.76
N TYR A 116 -31.24 5.77 7.09
CA TYR A 116 -31.97 6.89 7.70
C TYR A 116 -33.38 6.41 8.12
N ASP A 117 -33.75 6.64 9.39
CA ASP A 117 -35.01 6.17 10.01
C ASP A 117 -35.23 4.63 9.97
N SER A 118 -34.15 3.83 9.88
CA SER A 118 -34.23 2.36 9.99
C SER A 118 -34.15 1.89 11.45
N GLU A 119 -34.70 0.72 11.80
CA GLU A 119 -34.63 0.16 13.18
C GLU A 119 -33.22 -0.13 13.70
N ILE A 120 -32.21 -0.05 12.82
CA ILE A 120 -30.79 -0.25 13.14
C ILE A 120 -30.17 1.07 13.65
N PHE A 121 -30.90 2.19 13.55
CA PHE A 121 -30.52 3.53 14.05
C PHE A 121 -31.50 4.07 15.10
#